data_AF-A0A947DU09-F1
#
_entry.id   AF-A0A947DU09-F1
#
_cell.length_a   1.000
_cell.length_b   1.000
_cell.length_c   1.000
_cell.angle_alpha   90.00
_cell.angle_beta   90.00
_cell.angle_gamma   90.00
#
_symmetry.space_group_name_H-M   'P 1'
#
loop_
_entity.id
_entity.type
_entity.pdbx_description
1 polymer ?
#
loop_
_entity_poly.entity_id
_entity_poly.type
_entity_poly.pdbx_seq_one_letter_code
_entity_poly.pdbx_strand_id
1 'polypeptide(L)'
;DNASGFVFAGFLPSKAGERDQAIQALRADTRATVILEAPHRIEALARAMAVLQGRLVTVGRELTKQFEEIATVPAQDFAAWLAAGPQRTRGEFALVLHASAPQESAEDSTRVLQLLLAELPLKTAVKLAADITGAPRNELYDTALKLKKE
;
A
#
# COMPACT_ATOMS: atom_id res chain seq x y z
N ASP A 1 9.93 -15.05 7.07
CA ASP A 1 8.58 -14.68 6.60
C ASP A 1 7.93 -13.63 7.46
N ASN A 2 8.10 -12.35 7.12
CA ASN A 2 7.49 -11.23 7.84
C ASN A 2 6.02 -10.98 7.41
N ALA A 3 5.38 -11.98 6.78
CA ALA A 3 4.06 -11.92 6.18
C ALA A 3 3.07 -12.95 6.78
N SER A 4 3.40 -13.59 7.91
CA SER A 4 2.45 -14.47 8.60
C SER A 4 1.49 -13.66 9.47
N GLY A 5 0.19 -13.76 9.17
CA GLY A 5 -0.90 -13.18 9.96
C GLY A 5 -1.46 -11.84 9.46
N PHE A 6 -2.40 -11.29 10.22
CA PHE A 6 -3.05 -10.00 9.97
C PHE A 6 -3.09 -9.17 11.25
N VAL A 7 -3.26 -7.86 11.09
CA VAL A 7 -3.46 -6.91 12.18
C VAL A 7 -4.94 -6.57 12.27
N PHE A 8 -5.55 -6.69 13.44
CA PHE A 8 -6.86 -6.10 13.71
C PHE A 8 -6.67 -4.72 14.34
N ALA A 9 -6.84 -3.66 13.54
CA ALA A 9 -6.66 -2.28 13.99
C ALA A 9 -7.91 -1.70 14.66
N GLY A 10 -9.08 -2.31 14.47
CA GLY A 10 -10.35 -1.75 14.93
C GLY A 10 -10.62 -0.39 14.28
N PHE A 11 -11.01 0.61 15.06
CA PHE A 11 -11.26 1.97 14.55
C PHE A 11 -9.98 2.81 14.57
N LEU A 12 -9.64 3.42 13.44
CA LEU A 12 -8.59 4.44 13.40
C LEU A 12 -9.01 5.73 14.14
N PRO A 13 -8.07 6.62 14.50
CA PRO A 13 -8.40 7.89 15.13
C PRO A 13 -9.38 8.74 14.31
N SER A 14 -10.31 9.43 14.99
CA SER A 14 -11.33 10.26 14.34
C SER A 14 -10.79 11.60 13.85
N LYS A 15 -9.75 12.15 14.51
CA LYS A 15 -9.14 13.43 14.15
C LYS A 15 -8.30 13.27 12.89
N ALA A 16 -8.37 14.25 11.98
CA ALA A 16 -7.73 14.17 10.67
C ALA A 16 -6.21 13.91 10.76
N GLY A 17 -5.46 14.72 11.51
CA GLY A 17 -4.00 14.54 11.62
C GLY A 17 -3.58 13.19 12.21
N GLU A 18 -4.28 12.71 13.25
CA GLU A 18 -3.99 11.42 13.88
C GLU A 18 -4.37 10.25 12.94
N ARG A 19 -5.47 10.38 12.18
CA ARG A 19 -5.86 9.39 11.17
C ARG A 19 -4.84 9.31 10.04
N ASP A 20 -4.41 10.46 9.53
CA ASP A 20 -3.45 10.52 8.43
C ASP A 20 -2.11 9.89 8.86
N GLN A 21 -1.65 10.16 10.08
CA GLN A 21 -0.48 9.49 10.67
C GLN A 21 -0.67 7.97 10.78
N ALA A 22 -1.83 7.51 11.24
CA ALA A 22 -2.14 6.08 11.31
C ALA A 22 -2.11 5.42 9.91
N ILE A 23 -2.68 6.09 8.88
CA ILE A 23 -2.63 5.60 7.50
C ILE A 23 -1.19 5.57 6.97
N GLN A 24 -0.36 6.57 7.27
CA GLN A 24 1.05 6.56 6.89
C GLN A 24 1.81 5.40 7.53
N ALA A 25 1.54 5.08 8.79
CA ALA A 25 2.13 3.92 9.45
C ALA A 25 1.75 2.60 8.74
N LEU A 26 0.50 2.48 8.26
CA LEU A 26 0.06 1.31 7.49
C LEU A 26 0.83 1.14 6.18
N ARG A 27 1.40 2.20 5.59
CA ARG A 27 2.25 2.08 4.40
C ARG A 27 3.49 1.21 4.66
N ALA A 28 4.03 1.27 5.87
CA ALA A 28 5.21 0.49 6.26
C ALA A 28 4.85 -0.92 6.76
N ASP A 29 3.61 -1.16 7.21
CA ASP A 29 3.17 -2.49 7.63
C ASP A 29 2.80 -3.33 6.40
N THR A 30 3.58 -4.38 6.18
CA THR A 30 3.43 -5.31 5.05
C THR A 30 2.27 -6.28 5.24
N ARG A 31 1.73 -6.45 6.45
CA ARG A 31 0.66 -7.40 6.74
C ARG A 31 -0.70 -6.87 6.28
N ALA A 32 -1.65 -7.77 6.10
CA ALA A 32 -3.05 -7.37 5.94
C ALA A 32 -3.56 -6.71 7.23
N THR A 33 -4.37 -5.67 7.11
CA THR A 33 -4.94 -4.94 8.25
C THR A 33 -6.45 -4.87 8.14
N VAL A 34 -7.14 -5.33 9.19
CA VAL A 34 -8.60 -5.23 9.33
C VAL A 34 -8.94 -3.95 10.10
N ILE A 35 -9.80 -3.12 9.52
CA ILE A 35 -10.22 -1.82 10.04
C ILE A 35 -11.76 -1.83 10.14
N LEU A 36 -12.30 -1.31 11.24
CA LEU A 36 -13.73 -1.01 11.37
C LEU A 36 -13.96 0.46 11.13
N GLU A 37 -15.10 0.81 10.51
CA GLU A 37 -15.43 2.22 10.30
C GLU A 37 -16.93 2.52 10.36
N ALA A 38 -17.26 3.70 10.87
CA ALA A 38 -18.61 4.22 10.98
C ALA A 38 -19.01 4.98 9.69
N PRO A 39 -20.31 5.04 9.35
CA PRO A 39 -20.76 5.63 8.08
C PRO A 39 -20.42 7.11 7.93
N HIS A 40 -20.49 7.87 9.02
CA HIS A 40 -20.17 9.30 9.02
C HIS A 40 -18.66 9.59 8.90
N ARG A 41 -17.81 8.55 8.91
CA ARG A 41 -16.34 8.65 8.84
C ARG A 41 -15.76 8.02 7.57
N ILE A 42 -16.50 7.13 6.90
CA ILE A 42 -15.99 6.32 5.79
C ILE A 42 -15.39 7.14 4.65
N GLU A 43 -16.00 8.27 4.31
CA GLU A 43 -15.48 9.16 3.26
C GLU A 43 -14.16 9.82 3.66
N ALA A 44 -14.01 10.20 4.92
CA ALA A 44 -12.78 10.80 5.43
C ALA A 44 -11.66 9.76 5.51
N LEU A 45 -11.99 8.52 5.86
CA LEU A 45 -11.06 7.39 5.78
C LEU A 45 -10.63 7.12 4.34
N ALA A 46 -11.59 7.03 3.41
CA ALA A 46 -11.31 6.74 2.00
C ALA A 46 -10.40 7.79 1.35
N ARG A 47 -10.60 9.08 1.66
CA ARG A 47 -9.69 10.14 1.21
C ARG A 47 -8.28 9.99 1.80
N ALA A 48 -8.16 9.67 3.08
CA ALA A 48 -6.87 9.47 3.73
C ALA A 48 -6.11 8.26 3.15
N MET A 49 -6.83 7.17 2.83
CA MET A 49 -6.25 5.94 2.25
C MET A 49 -5.66 6.13 0.86
N ALA A 50 -5.95 7.21 0.14
CA ALA A 50 -5.43 7.42 -1.22
C ALA A 50 -3.90 7.40 -1.32
N VAL A 51 -3.20 7.76 -0.24
CA VAL A 51 -1.73 7.70 -0.18
C VAL A 51 -1.16 6.27 -0.30
N LEU A 52 -2.00 5.25 -0.07
CA LEU A 52 -1.65 3.84 -0.22
C LEU A 52 -1.72 3.35 -1.69
N GLN A 53 -2.14 4.21 -2.61
CA GLN A 53 -2.07 4.01 -4.06
C GLN A 53 -2.75 2.71 -4.52
N GLY A 54 -2.04 1.87 -5.28
CA GLY A 54 -2.53 0.60 -5.82
C GLY A 54 -2.77 -0.51 -4.78
N ARG A 55 -2.45 -0.29 -3.50
CA ARG A 55 -2.73 -1.27 -2.45
C ARG A 55 -4.24 -1.51 -2.37
N LEU A 56 -4.65 -2.76 -2.43
CA LEU A 56 -6.07 -3.11 -2.47
C LEU A 56 -6.72 -2.96 -1.09
N VAL A 57 -7.95 -2.47 -1.08
CA VAL A 57 -8.85 -2.48 0.08
C VAL A 57 -10.13 -3.23 -0.28
N THR A 58 -10.46 -4.25 0.51
CA THR A 58 -11.78 -4.88 0.48
C THR A 58 -12.68 -4.18 1.49
N VAL A 59 -13.87 -3.79 1.05
CA VAL A 59 -14.89 -3.11 1.85
C VAL A 59 -16.05 -4.07 1.99
N GLY A 60 -16.34 -4.51 3.21
CA GLY A 60 -17.56 -5.21 3.58
C GLY A 60 -18.52 -4.22 4.24
N ARG A 61 -19.65 -3.94 3.58
CA ARG A 61 -20.71 -3.05 4.07
C ARG A 61 -21.90 -3.90 4.49
N GLU A 62 -22.43 -3.64 5.69
CA GLU A 62 -23.64 -4.32 6.21
C GLU A 62 -23.52 -5.86 6.16
N LEU A 63 -22.34 -6.39 6.53
CA LEU A 63 -22.08 -7.83 6.51
C LEU A 63 -23.15 -8.60 7.30
N THR A 64 -23.56 -9.75 6.77
CA THR A 64 -24.64 -10.64 7.25
C THR A 64 -26.06 -10.10 7.12
N LYS A 65 -26.26 -8.86 6.65
CA LYS A 65 -27.58 -8.23 6.51
C LYS A 65 -28.10 -8.35 5.07
N GLN A 66 -29.39 -8.07 4.86
CA GLN A 66 -30.06 -8.19 3.55
C GLN A 66 -29.40 -7.36 2.43
N PHE A 67 -28.80 -6.22 2.77
CA PHE A 67 -28.18 -5.29 1.83
C PHE A 67 -26.65 -5.31 1.91
N GLU A 68 -26.08 -6.49 2.19
CA GLU A 68 -24.63 -6.73 2.18
C GLU A 68 -24.01 -6.32 0.84
N GLU A 69 -22.85 -5.67 0.89
CA GLU A 69 -22.05 -5.36 -0.28
C GLU A 69 -20.58 -5.57 0.03
N ILE A 70 -19.90 -6.36 -0.81
CA ILE A 70 -18.46 -6.60 -0.72
C ILE A 70 -17.83 -6.13 -2.03
N ALA A 71 -16.82 -5.27 -1.93
CA ALA A 71 -16.08 -4.80 -3.08
C ALA A 71 -14.59 -4.69 -2.75
N THR A 72 -13.73 -4.95 -3.73
CA THR A 72 -12.29 -4.72 -3.62
C THR A 72 -11.87 -3.68 -4.64
N VAL A 73 -11.20 -2.63 -4.18
CA VAL A 73 -10.75 -1.52 -5.03
C VAL A 73 -9.34 -1.11 -4.63
N PRO A 74 -8.56 -0.50 -5.55
CA PRO A 74 -7.33 0.20 -5.17
C PRO A 74 -7.65 1.29 -4.14
N ALA A 75 -6.78 1.46 -3.13
CA ALA A 75 -6.99 2.44 -2.08
C ALA A 75 -7.12 3.88 -2.61
N GLN A 76 -6.40 4.22 -3.68
CA GLN A 76 -6.54 5.49 -4.41
C GLN A 76 -7.93 5.71 -5.04
N ASP A 77 -8.62 4.64 -5.42
CA ASP A 77 -9.92 4.72 -6.11
C ASP A 77 -11.09 4.60 -5.13
N PHE A 78 -10.82 4.29 -3.85
CA PHE A 78 -11.85 4.01 -2.86
C PHE A 78 -12.83 5.18 -2.65
N ALA A 79 -12.32 6.41 -2.58
CA ALA A 79 -13.17 7.60 -2.44
C ALA A 79 -14.12 7.78 -3.65
N ALA A 80 -13.63 7.53 -4.87
CA ALA A 80 -14.45 7.58 -6.08
C ALA A 80 -15.50 6.45 -6.11
N TRP A 81 -15.11 5.25 -5.66
CA TRP A 81 -16.03 4.11 -5.55
C TRP A 81 -17.19 4.37 -4.58
N LEU A 82 -16.93 5.02 -3.44
CA LEU A 82 -17.98 5.46 -2.50
C LEU A 82 -18.92 6.47 -3.15
N ALA A 83 -18.37 7.47 -3.85
CA ALA A 83 -19.15 8.53 -4.49
C ALA A 83 -20.05 8.03 -5.64
N ALA A 84 -19.75 6.87 -6.23
CA ALA A 84 -20.52 6.28 -7.32
C ALA A 84 -21.91 5.75 -6.90
N GLY A 85 -22.24 5.71 -5.60
CA GLY A 85 -23.56 5.31 -5.13
C GLY A 85 -23.90 5.85 -3.74
N PRO A 86 -25.01 6.59 -3.54
CA PRO A 86 -25.35 7.20 -2.26
C PRO A 86 -25.59 6.20 -1.12
N GLN A 87 -25.87 4.94 -1.45
CA GLN A 87 -26.01 3.84 -0.49
C GLN A 87 -24.66 3.35 0.06
N ARG A 88 -23.54 3.59 -0.64
CA ARG A 88 -22.23 3.06 -0.28
C ARG A 88 -21.59 3.75 0.91
N THR A 89 -22.16 4.86 1.38
CA THR A 89 -21.72 5.59 2.58
C THR A 89 -22.59 5.29 3.81
N ARG A 90 -23.56 4.37 3.69
CA ARG A 90 -24.51 4.04 4.75
C ARG A 90 -24.22 2.67 5.37
N GLY A 91 -24.58 2.52 6.65
CA GLY A 91 -24.42 1.26 7.40
C GLY A 91 -23.07 1.13 8.07
N GLU A 92 -22.73 -0.09 8.46
CA GLU A 92 -21.51 -0.46 9.16
C GLU A 92 -20.47 -1.04 8.19
N PHE A 93 -19.20 -0.73 8.42
CA PHE A 93 -18.11 -1.14 7.53
C PHE A 93 -17.05 -1.96 8.27
N ALA A 94 -16.67 -3.08 7.68
CA ALA A 94 -15.43 -3.79 7.97
C ALA A 94 -14.57 -3.75 6.69
N LEU A 95 -13.37 -3.19 6.80
CA LEU A 95 -12.42 -3.08 5.72
C LEU A 95 -11.23 -4.01 5.95
N VAL A 96 -10.71 -4.57 4.88
CA VAL A 96 -9.43 -5.27 4.86
C VAL A 96 -8.51 -4.52 3.92
N LEU A 97 -7.52 -3.83 4.47
CA LEU A 97 -6.38 -3.37 3.69
C LEU A 97 -5.48 -4.60 3.43
N HIS A 98 -5.27 -4.94 2.17
CA HIS A 98 -4.52 -6.13 1.80
C HIS A 98 -3.06 -6.01 2.24
N ALA A 99 -2.34 -7.12 2.35
CA ALA A 99 -0.90 -7.08 2.55
C ALA A 99 -0.24 -6.21 1.47
N SER A 100 0.81 -5.46 1.82
CA SER A 100 1.62 -4.84 0.78
C SER A 100 2.22 -5.94 -0.07
N ALA A 101 2.31 -5.74 -1.38
CA ALA A 101 3.19 -6.57 -2.19
C ALA A 101 4.58 -6.56 -1.53
N PRO A 102 5.31 -7.69 -1.52
CA PRO A 102 6.70 -7.69 -1.11
C PRO A 102 7.39 -6.56 -1.88
N GLN A 103 8.02 -5.62 -1.17
CA GLN A 103 8.98 -4.79 -1.87
C GLN A 103 10.03 -5.75 -2.44
N GLU A 104 10.40 -5.56 -3.71
CA GLU A 104 11.51 -6.31 -4.28
C GLU A 104 12.67 -6.25 -3.30
N SER A 105 13.17 -7.42 -2.91
CA SER A 105 14.16 -7.50 -1.84
C SER A 105 15.42 -6.75 -2.27
N ALA A 106 16.27 -6.39 -1.30
CA ALA A 106 17.57 -5.82 -1.63
C ALA A 106 18.39 -6.77 -2.55
N GLU A 107 18.18 -8.08 -2.43
CA GLU A 107 18.75 -9.09 -3.33
C GLU A 107 18.21 -8.98 -4.75
N ASP A 108 16.89 -8.79 -4.93
CA ASP A 108 16.26 -8.59 -6.24
C ASP A 108 16.73 -7.29 -6.89
N SER A 109 16.82 -6.21 -6.11
CA SER A 109 17.35 -4.91 -6.57
C SER A 109 18.81 -5.02 -7.01
N THR A 110 19.62 -5.78 -6.27
CA THR A 110 21.02 -6.04 -6.63
C THR A 110 21.13 -6.87 -7.90
N ARG A 111 20.28 -7.88 -8.07
CA ARG A 111 20.23 -8.70 -9.29
C ARG A 111 19.85 -7.89 -10.52
N VAL A 112 18.81 -7.06 -10.44
CA VAL A 112 18.40 -6.16 -11.52
C VAL A 112 19.54 -5.21 -11.88
N LEU A 113 20.19 -4.61 -10.87
CA LEU A 113 21.34 -3.74 -11.06
C LEU A 113 22.53 -4.46 -11.76
N GLN A 114 22.85 -5.69 -11.36
CA GLN A 114 23.92 -6.48 -11.99
C GLN A 114 23.65 -6.75 -13.47
N LEU A 115 22.44 -7.19 -13.80
CA LEU A 115 22.05 -7.44 -15.20
C LEU A 115 22.13 -6.17 -16.04
N LEU A 116 21.71 -5.03 -15.50
CA LEU A 116 21.80 -3.74 -16.20
C LEU A 116 23.23 -3.24 -16.33
N LEU A 117 24.09 -3.46 -15.33
CA LEU A 117 25.51 -3.09 -15.38
C LEU A 117 26.30 -3.89 -16.43
N ALA A 118 25.86 -5.09 -16.79
CA ALA A 118 26.46 -5.88 -17.86
C ALA A 118 26.27 -5.23 -19.24
N GLU A 119 25.17 -4.51 -19.45
CA GLU A 119 24.77 -3.99 -20.76
C GLU A 119 24.85 -2.46 -20.87
N LEU A 120 24.87 -1.74 -19.74
CA LEU A 120 24.68 -0.29 -19.71
C LEU A 120 25.73 0.45 -18.84
N PRO A 121 26.02 1.72 -19.15
CA PRO A 121 26.85 2.56 -18.29
C PRO A 121 26.25 2.71 -16.88
N LEU A 122 27.11 2.73 -15.86
CA LEU A 122 26.75 2.74 -14.43
C LEU A 122 25.64 3.73 -14.08
N LYS A 123 25.71 4.97 -14.58
CA LYS A 123 24.71 6.01 -14.28
C LYS A 123 23.32 5.66 -14.81
N THR A 124 23.26 5.02 -15.98
CA THR A 124 22.02 4.57 -16.63
C THR A 124 21.50 3.31 -15.95
N ALA A 125 22.36 2.34 -15.67
CA ALA A 125 22.01 1.12 -14.95
C ALA A 125 21.42 1.41 -13.57
N VAL A 126 22.07 2.28 -12.78
CA VAL A 126 21.57 2.70 -11.45
C VAL A 126 20.23 3.44 -11.55
N LYS A 127 20.06 4.29 -12.57
CA LYS A 127 18.79 5.00 -12.78
C LYS A 127 17.67 4.00 -13.08
N LEU A 128 17.88 3.11 -14.05
CA LEU A 128 16.88 2.13 -14.47
C LEU A 128 16.58 1.12 -13.35
N ALA A 129 17.59 0.67 -12.61
CA ALA A 129 17.38 -0.19 -11.44
C ALA A 129 16.48 0.50 -10.41
N ALA A 130 16.73 1.78 -10.09
CA ALA A 130 15.88 2.54 -9.17
C ALA A 130 14.46 2.72 -9.72
N ASP A 131 14.31 2.97 -11.02
CA ASP A 131 13.00 3.14 -11.67
C ASP A 131 12.21 1.83 -11.71
N ILE A 132 12.88 0.68 -11.87
CA ILE A 132 12.27 -0.66 -11.93
C ILE A 132 11.92 -1.17 -10.53
N THR A 133 12.88 -1.13 -9.59
CA THR A 133 12.73 -1.80 -8.29
C THR A 133 12.18 -0.88 -7.21
N GLY A 134 12.20 0.44 -7.45
CA GLY A 134 11.84 1.46 -6.47
C GLY A 134 12.87 1.65 -5.36
N ALA A 135 14.02 0.96 -5.41
CA ALA A 135 15.07 1.07 -4.41
C ALA A 135 15.77 2.44 -4.45
N PRO A 136 16.29 2.94 -3.31
CA PRO A 136 16.93 4.24 -3.24
C PRO A 136 18.14 4.33 -4.16
N ARG A 137 18.13 5.34 -5.04
CA ARG A 137 19.18 5.51 -6.05
C ARG A 137 20.60 5.59 -5.45
N ASN A 138 20.74 6.19 -4.28
CA ASN A 138 22.03 6.31 -3.60
C ASN A 138 22.56 4.93 -3.14
N GLU A 139 21.70 4.09 -2.57
CA GLU A 139 22.07 2.74 -2.14
C GLU A 139 22.46 1.86 -3.33
N LEU A 140 21.71 1.96 -4.44
CA LEU A 140 22.03 1.28 -5.68
C LEU A 140 23.36 1.76 -6.28
N TYR A 141 23.67 3.06 -6.18
CA TYR A 141 24.94 3.61 -6.65
C TYR A 141 26.13 3.08 -5.85
N ASP A 142 26.03 3.07 -4.52
CA ASP A 142 27.08 2.53 -3.64
C ASP A 142 27.29 1.03 -3.87
N THR A 143 26.19 0.30 -4.08
CA THR A 143 26.22 -1.13 -4.43
C THR A 143 26.91 -1.36 -5.78
N ALA A 144 26.58 -0.56 -6.80
CA ALA A 144 27.23 -0.62 -8.11
C ALA A 144 28.75 -0.37 -8.02
N LEU A 145 29.19 0.56 -7.17
CA LEU A 145 30.61 0.85 -6.97
C LEU A 145 31.35 -0.30 -6.28
N LYS A 146 30.70 -1.03 -5.36
CA LYS A 146 31.26 -2.22 -4.71
C LYS A 146 31.42 -3.36 -5.73
N LEU A 147 30.38 -3.64 -6.50
CA LEU A 147 30.36 -4.68 -7.53
C LEU A 147 31.40 -4.46 -8.64
N LYS A 148 31.80 -3.21 -8.89
CA LYS A 148 32.81 -2.87 -9.91
C LYS A 148 34.25 -2.96 -9.40
N LYS A 149 34.44 -3.12 -8.09
CA LYS A 149 35.75 -3.28 -7.44
C LYS A 149 36.12 -4.74 -7.19
N GLU A 150 35.15 -5.64 -7.31
CA GLU A 150 35.34 -7.09 -7.44
C GLU A 150 35.59 -7.45 -8.91
#